data_AF-A0A1C5S9X1-F1
#
_entry.id   AF-A0A1C5S9X1-F1
#
_cell.length_a   1.000
_cell.length_b   1.000
_cell.length_c   1.000
_cell.angle_alpha   90.00
_cell.angle_beta   90.00
_cell.angle_gamma   90.00
#
_symmetry.space_group_name_H-M   'P 1'
#
loop_
_entity.id
_entity.type
_entity.pdbx_description
1 polymer ?
#
loop_
_entity_poly.entity_id
_entity_poly.type
_entity_poly.pdbx_seq_one_letter_code
_entity_poly.pdbx_strand_id
1 'polypeptide(L)'
;MWKNKKREQTEHPERGTRCSIRMQGMLLACALLGILLCGPLSGCGQEKVAESEASENKFEAIEQENPDAGEQISRIGLILTSRDDPENESVEAVFQELADRLGAELSIQTPDVSATEASEARELAYHTFVLCDVNPIEYQMLAVNELVAENVDVIAIHANHEEALESVLSAARGVGIRVIAFGQEVTEESCDGYAKTAEQAALEIE
;
A
#
# COMPACT_ATOMS: atom_id res chain seq x y z
N MET A 1 -36.72 62.48 5.75
CA MET A 1 -35.67 63.05 6.61
C MET A 1 -35.04 61.94 7.44
N TRP A 2 -33.71 61.85 7.34
CA TRP A 2 -32.67 61.14 8.11
C TRP A 2 -33.02 59.86 8.89
N LYS A 3 -32.58 58.69 8.43
CA LYS A 3 -31.23 58.07 8.56
C LYS A 3 -30.82 57.78 10.01
N ASN A 4 -30.84 56.50 10.38
CA ASN A 4 -29.85 55.95 11.30
C ASN A 4 -29.19 54.70 10.67
N LYS A 5 -28.00 54.98 10.15
CA LYS A 5 -26.96 54.09 9.66
C LYS A 5 -25.87 54.07 10.73
N LYS A 6 -25.43 52.90 11.19
CA LYS A 6 -24.13 52.58 11.85
C LYS A 6 -24.26 51.14 12.38
N ARG A 7 -23.31 50.22 12.21
CA ARG A 7 -21.99 50.20 11.57
C ARG A 7 -21.62 48.72 11.46
N GLU A 8 -21.02 48.34 10.35
CA GLU A 8 -20.25 47.10 10.21
C GLU A 8 -19.07 47.12 11.21
N GLN A 9 -18.76 45.97 11.78
CA GLN A 9 -17.41 45.62 12.23
C GLN A 9 -17.08 44.22 11.71
N THR A 10 -16.31 44.23 10.64
CA THR A 10 -15.41 43.18 10.17
C THR A 10 -14.24 43.04 11.14
N GLU A 11 -14.01 41.86 11.72
CA GLU A 11 -12.70 41.43 12.22
C GLU A 11 -12.53 39.91 12.01
N HIS A 12 -11.68 39.53 11.05
CA HIS A 12 -10.91 38.27 11.00
C HIS A 12 -9.52 38.57 11.61
N PRO A 13 -8.65 37.57 11.85
CA PRO A 13 -8.74 36.42 12.75
C PRO A 13 -7.61 36.47 13.81
N GLU A 14 -7.87 36.10 15.05
CA GLU A 14 -6.78 35.96 16.02
C GLU A 14 -6.04 34.63 15.84
N ARG A 15 -4.76 34.74 15.47
CA ARG A 15 -3.72 33.72 15.62
C ARG A 15 -3.64 33.29 17.08
N GLY A 16 -4.04 32.05 17.34
CA GLY A 16 -3.79 31.35 18.60
C GLY A 16 -2.70 30.30 18.43
N THR A 17 -1.45 30.71 18.56
CA THR A 17 -0.27 29.84 18.64
C THR A 17 -0.37 28.94 19.87
N ARG A 18 -0.55 27.62 19.69
CA ARG A 18 -0.13 26.61 20.67
C ARG A 18 0.44 25.37 19.98
N CYS A 19 1.62 25.56 19.39
CA CYS A 19 2.57 24.49 19.17
C CYS A 19 3.11 24.05 20.55
N SER A 20 2.58 22.94 21.07
CA SER A 20 3.10 22.29 22.28
C SER A 20 4.15 21.27 21.87
N ILE A 21 5.40 21.72 21.94
CA ILE A 21 6.63 20.95 21.91
C ILE A 21 6.52 19.68 22.77
N ARG A 22 6.69 18.51 22.15
CA ARG A 22 7.19 17.32 22.82
C ARG A 22 8.06 16.47 21.87
N MET A 23 9.09 17.10 21.32
CA MET A 23 10.27 16.39 20.82
C MET A 23 11.27 16.26 21.96
N GLN A 24 11.41 15.04 22.48
CA GLN A 24 12.49 14.53 23.34
C GLN A 24 12.05 13.10 23.69
N GLY A 25 12.72 12.01 23.34
CA GLY A 25 13.96 11.76 22.64
C GLY A 25 14.24 10.27 22.84
N MET A 26 14.54 9.52 21.78
CA MET A 26 15.19 8.21 21.90
C MET A 26 15.81 7.81 20.55
N LEU A 27 16.80 8.60 20.14
CA LEU A 27 17.86 8.14 19.26
C LEU A 27 18.97 7.57 20.16
N LEU A 28 19.29 6.29 19.97
CA LEU A 28 20.56 5.58 20.26
C LEU A 28 20.35 4.20 20.91
N ALA A 29 20.25 3.17 20.07
CA ALA A 29 20.74 1.81 20.39
C ALA A 29 20.88 0.95 19.13
N CYS A 30 21.62 1.42 18.11
CA CYS A 30 22.13 0.55 17.04
C CYS A 30 23.65 0.70 16.97
N ALA A 31 24.33 0.14 17.96
CA ALA A 31 25.76 -0.11 17.89
C ALA A 31 26.01 -1.48 18.53
N LEU A 32 26.75 -2.32 17.80
CA LEU A 32 27.27 -3.64 18.17
C LEU A 32 26.39 -4.85 17.81
N LEU A 33 26.48 -5.28 16.54
CA LEU A 33 26.80 -6.68 16.31
C LEU A 33 27.90 -6.77 15.24
N GLY A 34 29.05 -7.26 15.70
CA GLY A 34 30.32 -7.23 14.99
C GLY A 34 30.37 -8.22 13.83
N ILE A 35 30.92 -7.70 12.74
CA ILE A 35 31.85 -8.34 11.80
C ILE A 35 32.41 -9.67 12.34
N LEU A 36 32.05 -10.78 11.70
CA LEU A 36 32.82 -12.02 11.76
C LEU A 36 32.92 -12.67 10.37
N LEU A 37 33.60 -11.97 9.46
CA LEU A 37 34.08 -12.54 8.21
C LEU A 37 35.59 -12.25 8.10
N CYS A 38 36.39 -13.20 8.57
CA CYS A 38 37.81 -13.33 8.23
C CYS A 38 38.22 -14.81 8.38
N GLY A 39 38.36 -15.50 7.25
CA GLY A 39 39.01 -16.79 7.12
C GLY A 39 39.54 -16.92 5.68
N PRO A 40 40.78 -17.39 5.46
CA PRO A 40 41.75 -16.68 4.64
C PRO A 40 41.81 -17.07 3.15
N LEU A 41 42.10 -16.06 2.33
CA LEU A 41 42.76 -16.21 1.03
C LEU A 41 44.18 -16.78 1.23
N SER A 42 44.39 -17.99 0.73
CA SER A 42 45.69 -18.61 0.44
C SER A 42 45.39 -19.53 -0.74
N GLY A 43 45.86 -19.34 -1.97
CA GLY A 43 47.19 -19.04 -2.46
C GLY A 43 47.40 -19.97 -3.66
N CYS A 44 47.54 -19.44 -4.88
CA CYS A 44 47.85 -20.24 -6.06
C CYS A 44 49.29 -20.77 -5.97
N GLY A 45 49.47 -22.08 -6.06
CA GLY A 45 50.78 -22.74 -6.19
C GLY A 45 50.60 -24.19 -6.61
N GLN A 46 51.21 -24.55 -7.74
CA GLN A 46 51.05 -25.81 -8.47
C GLN A 46 51.77 -27.03 -7.83
N GLU A 47 51.09 -28.19 -7.95
CA GLU A 47 51.58 -29.55 -8.30
C GLU A 47 52.41 -30.39 -7.29
N LYS A 48 51.81 -31.46 -6.72
CA LYS A 48 52.02 -32.89 -7.11
C LYS A 48 51.33 -33.91 -6.17
N VAL A 49 50.50 -34.76 -6.79
CA VAL A 49 50.23 -36.22 -6.62
C VAL A 49 50.35 -36.88 -5.23
N ALA A 50 49.23 -37.42 -4.70
CA ALA A 50 48.96 -38.87 -4.53
C ALA A 50 47.72 -39.13 -3.63
N GLU A 51 46.73 -39.81 -4.21
CA GLU A 51 45.86 -40.90 -3.69
C GLU A 51 45.59 -41.02 -2.17
N SER A 52 44.31 -40.95 -1.78
CA SER A 52 43.63 -41.98 -0.97
C SER A 52 42.14 -41.64 -0.74
N GLU A 53 41.28 -42.44 -1.38
CA GLU A 53 40.05 -43.06 -0.87
C GLU A 53 38.86 -42.22 -0.35
N ALA A 54 37.75 -42.39 -1.08
CA ALA A 54 36.39 -42.64 -0.58
C ALA A 54 35.76 -41.67 0.43
N SER A 55 34.84 -40.84 -0.06
CA SER A 55 33.56 -40.65 0.62
C SER A 55 32.51 -40.18 -0.39
N GLU A 56 31.51 -41.03 -0.58
CA GLU A 56 30.23 -40.69 -1.19
C GLU A 56 29.64 -39.47 -0.47
N ASN A 57 29.13 -38.50 -1.23
CA ASN A 57 28.06 -37.64 -0.77
C ASN A 57 27.21 -37.24 -1.98
N LYS A 58 26.19 -38.07 -2.19
CA LYS A 58 24.80 -37.70 -2.54
C LYS A 58 24.65 -36.25 -3.01
N PHE A 59 24.70 -36.05 -4.32
CA PHE A 59 24.08 -34.88 -4.94
C PHE A 59 22.58 -34.98 -4.71
N GLU A 60 22.06 -34.14 -3.82
CA GLU A 60 20.64 -33.92 -3.68
C GLU A 60 20.10 -33.35 -5.00
N ALA A 61 18.98 -33.91 -5.43
CA ALA A 61 18.24 -33.45 -6.58
C ALA A 61 17.93 -31.96 -6.39
N ILE A 62 18.41 -31.15 -7.32
CA ILE A 62 17.89 -29.80 -7.51
C ILE A 62 16.45 -30.02 -7.94
N GLU A 63 15.50 -29.79 -7.04
CA GLU A 63 14.11 -29.60 -7.40
C GLU A 63 14.09 -28.45 -8.41
N GLN A 64 13.75 -28.78 -9.65
CA GLN A 64 13.37 -27.79 -10.64
C GLN A 64 12.11 -27.14 -10.10
N GLU A 65 12.24 -25.92 -9.56
CA GLU A 65 11.10 -25.04 -9.43
C GLU A 65 10.46 -24.94 -10.80
N ASN A 66 9.20 -25.38 -10.86
CA ASN A 66 8.37 -25.28 -12.03
C ASN A 66 8.09 -23.78 -12.21
N PRO A 67 8.64 -23.10 -13.23
CA PRO A 67 8.49 -21.64 -13.37
C PRO A 67 7.10 -21.24 -13.89
N ASP A 68 6.12 -22.13 -13.76
CA ASP A 68 4.79 -22.07 -14.39
C ASP A 68 3.65 -22.40 -13.40
N ALA A 69 3.93 -22.34 -12.09
CA ALA A 69 2.88 -22.07 -11.14
C ALA A 69 2.74 -20.55 -11.09
N GLY A 70 1.70 -20.00 -11.72
CA GLY A 70 1.33 -18.59 -11.54
C GLY A 70 1.37 -18.25 -10.05
N GLU A 71 1.91 -17.07 -9.72
CA GLU A 71 2.11 -16.64 -8.35
C GLU A 71 0.81 -16.80 -7.55
N GLN A 72 0.80 -17.74 -6.61
CA GLN A 72 -0.42 -18.14 -5.93
C GLN A 72 -0.83 -17.03 -4.95
N ILE A 73 -1.88 -16.29 -5.30
CA ILE A 73 -2.46 -15.26 -4.45
C ILE A 73 -3.04 -15.91 -3.21
N SER A 74 -2.48 -15.56 -2.06
CA SER A 74 -2.83 -16.09 -0.74
C SER A 74 -3.47 -15.02 0.15
N ARG A 75 -3.23 -13.73 -0.12
CA ARG A 75 -3.74 -12.61 0.68
C ARG A 75 -4.14 -11.45 -0.21
N ILE A 76 -5.40 -11.04 -0.10
CA ILE A 76 -6.02 -9.97 -0.87
C ILE A 76 -6.34 -8.83 0.08
N GLY A 77 -5.85 -7.63 -0.24
CA GLY A 77 -6.28 -6.39 0.38
C GLY A 77 -7.38 -5.73 -0.43
N LEU A 78 -8.46 -5.27 0.21
CA LEU A 78 -9.53 -4.49 -0.40
C LEU A 78 -9.64 -3.14 0.30
N ILE A 79 -9.52 -2.05 -0.44
CA ILE A 79 -9.72 -0.68 0.07
C ILE A 79 -10.99 -0.10 -0.53
N LEU A 80 -11.97 0.18 0.35
CA LEU A 80 -13.23 0.83 0.00
C LEU A 80 -13.11 2.36 0.04
N THR A 81 -14.18 3.05 -0.34
CA THR A 81 -14.22 4.52 -0.47
C THR A 81 -14.48 5.20 0.87
N SER A 82 -15.43 4.66 1.64
CA SER A 82 -16.03 5.29 2.82
C SER A 82 -16.83 4.26 3.61
N ARG A 83 -17.22 4.60 4.85
CA ARG A 83 -17.92 3.69 5.77
C ARG A 83 -19.39 3.43 5.44
N ASP A 84 -20.03 4.36 4.72
CA ASP A 84 -21.47 4.37 4.45
C ASP A 84 -21.80 4.44 2.96
N ASP A 85 -20.86 4.04 2.10
CA ASP A 85 -21.14 3.82 0.68
C ASP A 85 -22.17 2.69 0.53
N PRO A 86 -23.30 2.92 -0.16
CA PRO A 86 -24.32 1.90 -0.34
C PRO A 86 -23.85 0.69 -1.16
N GLU A 87 -22.74 0.80 -1.90
CA GLU A 87 -22.19 -0.30 -2.71
C GLU A 87 -21.28 -1.24 -1.91
N ASN A 88 -20.85 -0.86 -0.70
CA ASN A 88 -19.88 -1.63 0.09
C ASN A 88 -20.24 -3.11 0.24
N GLU A 89 -21.47 -3.42 0.67
CA GLU A 89 -21.91 -4.82 0.86
C GLU A 89 -21.77 -5.65 -0.43
N SER A 90 -22.05 -5.05 -1.58
CA SER A 90 -21.95 -5.74 -2.88
C SER A 90 -20.49 -5.92 -3.32
N VAL A 91 -19.63 -4.92 -3.11
CA VAL A 91 -18.21 -5.00 -3.43
C VAL A 91 -17.52 -6.03 -2.53
N GLU A 92 -17.78 -6.00 -1.22
CA GLU A 92 -17.23 -6.96 -0.26
C GLU A 92 -17.62 -8.40 -0.63
N ALA A 93 -18.88 -8.63 -1.03
CA ALA A 93 -19.33 -9.95 -1.46
C ALA A 93 -18.56 -10.49 -2.68
N VAL A 94 -18.29 -9.64 -3.67
CA VAL A 94 -17.51 -10.02 -4.86
C VAL A 94 -16.09 -10.46 -4.48
N PHE A 95 -15.40 -9.69 -3.64
CA PHE A 95 -14.04 -10.02 -3.23
C PHE A 95 -13.99 -11.19 -2.23
N GLN A 96 -15.03 -11.38 -1.41
CA GLN A 96 -15.14 -12.57 -0.56
C GLN A 96 -15.32 -13.84 -1.40
N GLU A 97 -16.16 -13.80 -2.44
CA GLU A 97 -16.30 -14.93 -3.38
C GLU A 97 -14.98 -15.22 -4.12
N LEU A 98 -14.22 -14.19 -4.50
CA LEU A 98 -12.88 -14.36 -5.06
C LEU A 98 -11.93 -15.04 -4.06
N ALA A 99 -11.85 -14.51 -2.83
CA ALA A 99 -10.97 -15.05 -1.79
C ALA A 99 -11.30 -16.53 -1.50
N ASP A 100 -12.59 -16.86 -1.39
CA ASP A 100 -13.05 -18.25 -1.18
C ASP A 100 -12.66 -19.17 -2.33
N ARG A 101 -12.76 -18.70 -3.58
CA ARG A 101 -12.36 -19.49 -4.77
C ARG A 101 -10.85 -19.73 -4.82
N LEU A 102 -10.05 -18.75 -4.43
CA LEU A 102 -8.58 -18.83 -4.40
C LEU A 102 -8.03 -19.52 -3.15
N GLY A 103 -8.85 -19.67 -2.10
CA GLY A 103 -8.38 -20.08 -0.78
C GLY A 103 -7.51 -19.03 -0.10
N ALA A 104 -7.73 -17.75 -0.43
CA ALA A 104 -6.96 -16.61 0.06
C ALA A 104 -7.62 -15.96 1.30
N GLU A 105 -6.83 -15.25 2.10
CA GLU A 105 -7.31 -14.35 3.14
C GLU A 105 -7.71 -13.00 2.54
N LEU A 106 -8.84 -12.44 2.97
CA LEU A 106 -9.30 -11.10 2.57
C LEU A 106 -9.17 -10.12 3.75
N SER A 107 -8.38 -9.06 3.58
CA SER A 107 -8.25 -7.93 4.51
C SER A 107 -8.97 -6.72 3.95
N ILE A 108 -10.05 -6.29 4.60
CA ILE A 108 -10.91 -5.19 4.13
C ILE A 108 -10.60 -3.93 4.94
N GLN A 109 -10.29 -2.85 4.23
CA GLN A 109 -10.00 -1.54 4.77
C GLN A 109 -11.10 -0.56 4.36
N THR A 110 -11.82 -0.04 5.36
CA THR A 110 -12.94 0.88 5.17
C THR A 110 -12.60 2.23 5.79
N PRO A 111 -12.28 3.26 4.99
CA PRO A 111 -12.00 4.61 5.47
C PRO A 111 -13.12 5.17 6.37
N ASP A 112 -12.76 5.76 7.52
CA ASP A 112 -13.71 6.36 8.48
C ASP A 112 -14.18 7.76 8.04
N VAL A 113 -14.70 7.84 6.82
CA VAL A 113 -15.29 9.03 6.20
C VAL A 113 -16.66 8.68 5.64
N SER A 114 -17.49 9.68 5.40
CA SER A 114 -18.77 9.49 4.71
C SER A 114 -18.60 9.38 3.19
N ALA A 115 -19.57 8.77 2.53
CA ALA A 115 -19.67 8.68 1.08
C ALA A 115 -19.75 10.07 0.43
N THR A 116 -20.33 11.06 1.12
CA THR A 116 -20.33 12.45 0.66
C THR A 116 -18.92 13.03 0.66
N GLU A 117 -18.16 12.89 1.76
CA GLU A 117 -16.77 13.35 1.82
C GLU A 117 -15.90 12.65 0.77
N ALA A 118 -16.07 11.33 0.58
CA ALA A 118 -15.38 10.59 -0.47
C ALA A 118 -15.72 11.10 -1.88
N SER A 119 -16.99 11.40 -2.16
CA SER A 119 -17.41 11.97 -3.45
C SER A 119 -16.83 13.37 -3.67
N GLU A 120 -16.80 14.22 -2.64
CA GLU A 120 -16.21 15.56 -2.72
C GLU A 120 -14.70 15.48 -3.01
N ALA A 121 -14.00 14.52 -2.40
CA ALA A 121 -12.57 14.30 -2.64
C ALA A 121 -12.27 13.90 -4.10
N ARG A 122 -13.15 13.11 -4.74
CA ARG A 122 -12.99 12.68 -6.14
C ARG A 122 -13.02 13.83 -7.13
N GLU A 123 -13.74 14.90 -6.80
CA GLU A 123 -13.91 16.07 -7.67
C GLU A 123 -12.81 17.12 -7.48
N LEU A 124 -11.91 16.94 -6.50
CA LEU A 124 -10.83 17.88 -6.27
C LEU A 124 -9.86 17.86 -7.46
N ALA A 125 -9.50 19.04 -7.93
CA ALA A 125 -8.44 19.16 -8.92
C ALA A 125 -7.10 18.87 -8.26
N TYR A 126 -6.31 17.98 -8.86
CA TYR A 126 -4.98 17.67 -8.37
C TYR A 126 -4.09 18.93 -8.22
N HIS A 127 -3.17 18.90 -7.25
CA HIS A 127 -2.32 20.02 -6.82
C HIS A 127 -3.04 21.26 -6.26
N THR A 128 -4.36 21.22 -6.03
CA THR A 128 -5.08 22.34 -5.39
C THR A 128 -5.21 22.21 -3.86
N PHE A 129 -4.78 21.08 -3.31
CA PHE A 129 -4.88 20.76 -1.89
C PHE A 129 -3.60 20.06 -1.40
N VAL A 130 -3.44 19.99 -0.09
CA VAL A 130 -2.42 19.16 0.56
C VAL A 130 -3.05 17.80 0.84
N LEU A 131 -2.38 16.72 0.45
CA LEU A 131 -2.92 15.35 0.52
C LEU A 131 -3.43 14.99 1.94
N CYS A 132 -2.64 15.31 2.96
CA CYS A 132 -2.95 15.03 4.37
C CYS A 132 -4.01 15.96 4.98
N ASP A 133 -4.50 16.97 4.23
CA ASP A 133 -5.58 17.85 4.69
C ASP A 133 -6.96 17.37 4.19
N VAL A 134 -7.01 16.28 3.40
CA VAL A 134 -8.23 15.70 2.84
C VAL A 134 -8.42 14.30 3.40
N ASN A 135 -9.27 14.17 4.43
CA ASN A 135 -9.47 12.93 5.18
C ASN A 135 -9.69 11.69 4.27
N PRO A 136 -10.57 11.69 3.24
CA PRO A 136 -10.79 10.52 2.41
C PRO A 136 -9.54 10.02 1.67
N ILE A 137 -8.62 10.93 1.33
CA ILE A 137 -7.34 10.61 0.68
C ILE A 137 -6.36 10.10 1.72
N GLU A 138 -6.23 10.81 2.86
CA GLU A 138 -5.34 10.41 3.96
C GLU A 138 -5.67 9.01 4.48
N TYR A 139 -6.95 8.70 4.72
CA TYR A 139 -7.35 7.38 5.20
C TYR A 139 -7.02 6.26 4.19
N GLN A 140 -7.18 6.49 2.89
CA GLN A 140 -6.78 5.49 1.89
C GLN A 140 -5.25 5.36 1.81
N MET A 141 -4.48 6.43 1.99
CA MET A 141 -3.02 6.34 2.11
C MET A 141 -2.59 5.49 3.30
N LEU A 142 -3.27 5.63 4.45
CA LEU A 142 -3.02 4.80 5.63
C LEU A 142 -3.39 3.34 5.37
N ALA A 143 -4.55 3.08 4.76
CA ALA A 143 -5.00 1.74 4.41
C ALA A 143 -4.01 1.01 3.48
N VAL A 144 -3.44 1.70 2.48
CA VAL A 144 -2.38 1.14 1.62
C VAL A 144 -1.17 0.74 2.46
N ASN A 145 -0.70 1.62 3.36
CA ASN A 145 0.46 1.32 4.21
C ASN A 145 0.21 0.14 5.17
N GLU A 146 -1.01 0.02 5.69
CA GLU A 146 -1.41 -1.11 6.53
C GLU A 146 -1.38 -2.42 5.76
N LEU A 147 -1.96 -2.46 4.56
CA LEU A 147 -1.95 -3.66 3.71
C LEU A 147 -0.53 -4.03 3.23
N VAL A 148 0.31 -3.03 2.96
CA VAL A 148 1.74 -3.25 2.70
C VAL A 148 2.43 -3.88 3.90
N ALA A 149 2.17 -3.38 5.11
CA ALA A 149 2.73 -3.93 6.35
C ALA A 149 2.19 -5.33 6.66
N GLU A 150 0.96 -5.63 6.24
CA GLU A 150 0.38 -6.96 6.28
C GLU A 150 0.98 -7.89 5.22
N ASN A 151 1.74 -7.40 4.24
CA ASN A 151 2.33 -8.22 3.17
C ASN A 151 1.25 -8.99 2.39
N VAL A 152 0.22 -8.27 1.92
CA VAL A 152 -0.74 -8.80 0.94
C VAL A 152 -0.08 -8.97 -0.42
N ASP A 153 -0.58 -9.90 -1.24
CA ASP A 153 -0.05 -10.13 -2.58
C ASP A 153 -0.63 -9.12 -3.60
N VAL A 154 -1.88 -8.71 -3.34
CA VAL A 154 -2.63 -7.79 -4.21
C VAL A 154 -3.47 -6.82 -3.38
N ILE A 155 -3.55 -5.56 -3.83
CA ILE A 155 -4.47 -4.55 -3.33
C ILE A 155 -5.47 -4.21 -4.44
N ALA A 156 -6.75 -4.47 -4.17
CA ALA A 156 -7.86 -3.93 -4.93
C ALA A 156 -8.32 -2.62 -4.29
N ILE A 157 -8.41 -1.52 -5.04
CA ILE A 157 -8.75 -0.21 -4.49
C ILE A 157 -9.83 0.52 -5.30
N HIS A 158 -10.89 0.96 -4.60
CA HIS A 158 -11.83 1.94 -5.11
C HIS A 158 -11.38 3.35 -4.70
N ALA A 159 -10.56 3.98 -5.54
CA ALA A 159 -9.87 5.21 -5.18
C ALA A 159 -10.84 6.39 -4.92
N ASN A 160 -10.51 7.23 -3.95
CA ASN A 160 -11.21 8.48 -3.66
C ASN A 160 -10.68 9.65 -4.49
N HIS A 161 -9.62 9.45 -5.27
CA HIS A 161 -9.04 10.49 -6.13
C HIS A 161 -8.14 9.85 -7.21
N GLU A 162 -8.11 10.45 -8.41
CA GLU A 162 -7.34 9.99 -9.57
C GLU A 162 -5.80 9.99 -9.38
N GLU A 163 -5.23 11.09 -8.90
CA GLU A 163 -3.77 11.27 -8.85
C GLU A 163 -3.18 11.28 -7.41
N ALA A 164 -4.02 11.50 -6.39
CA ALA A 164 -3.56 11.77 -5.02
C ALA A 164 -2.86 10.59 -4.32
N LEU A 165 -3.15 9.36 -4.76
CA LEU A 165 -2.63 8.13 -4.17
C LEU A 165 -1.37 7.61 -4.88
N GLU A 166 -0.92 8.26 -5.94
CA GLU A 166 0.16 7.76 -6.80
C GLU A 166 1.43 7.39 -6.02
N SER A 167 1.84 8.23 -5.09
CA SER A 167 3.06 8.00 -4.31
C SER A 167 2.97 6.73 -3.45
N VAL A 168 1.82 6.43 -2.84
CA VAL A 168 1.68 5.25 -1.95
C VAL A 168 1.43 3.99 -2.75
N LEU A 169 0.67 4.07 -3.85
CA LEU A 169 0.40 2.93 -4.71
C LEU A 169 1.66 2.51 -5.49
N SER A 170 2.43 3.47 -6.01
CA SER A 170 3.72 3.20 -6.63
C SER A 170 4.72 2.57 -5.65
N ALA A 171 4.69 2.98 -4.37
CA ALA A 171 5.53 2.38 -3.34
C ALA A 171 5.12 0.93 -3.02
N ALA A 172 3.81 0.65 -2.94
CA ALA A 172 3.31 -0.72 -2.77
C ALA A 172 3.75 -1.63 -3.92
N ARG A 173 3.63 -1.15 -5.16
CA ARG A 173 4.14 -1.86 -6.34
C ARG A 173 5.64 -2.06 -6.31
N GLY A 174 6.38 -1.06 -5.85
CA GLY A 174 7.84 -1.12 -5.69
C GLY A 174 8.33 -2.21 -4.73
N VAL A 175 7.46 -2.70 -3.82
CA VAL A 175 7.76 -3.82 -2.93
C VAL A 175 7.15 -5.15 -3.38
N GLY A 176 6.59 -5.20 -4.60
CA GLY A 176 6.07 -6.41 -5.22
C GLY A 176 4.58 -6.66 -5.02
N ILE A 177 3.83 -5.71 -4.43
CA ILE A 177 2.37 -5.84 -4.28
C ILE A 177 1.70 -5.41 -5.58
N ARG A 178 0.87 -6.29 -6.14
CA ARG A 178 0.08 -5.98 -7.33
C ARG A 178 -1.07 -5.03 -6.95
N VAL A 179 -1.34 -4.00 -7.75
CA VAL A 179 -2.40 -3.01 -7.48
C VAL A 179 -3.43 -3.00 -8.60
N ILE A 180 -4.69 -3.26 -8.27
CA ILE A 180 -5.83 -3.20 -9.20
C ILE A 180 -6.79 -2.10 -8.75
N ALA A 181 -6.87 -1.01 -9.51
CA ALA A 181 -7.81 0.07 -9.24
C ALA A 181 -9.17 -0.22 -9.89
N PHE A 182 -10.26 0.24 -9.28
CA PHE A 182 -11.57 0.13 -9.91
C PHE A 182 -12.53 1.27 -9.55
N GLY A 183 -13.52 1.48 -10.43
CA GLY A 183 -14.59 2.48 -10.28
C GLY A 183 -14.13 3.92 -10.55
N GLN A 184 -13.00 4.32 -9.96
CA GLN A 184 -12.30 5.58 -10.19
C GLN A 184 -10.96 5.27 -10.89
N GLU A 185 -10.74 5.86 -12.06
CA GLU A 185 -9.45 5.77 -12.74
C GLU A 185 -8.36 6.45 -11.90
N VAL A 186 -7.20 5.81 -11.85
CA VAL A 186 -5.96 6.36 -11.30
C VAL A 186 -4.91 6.46 -12.41
N THR A 187 -3.79 7.14 -12.17
CA THR A 187 -2.72 7.23 -13.16
C THR A 187 -2.15 5.85 -13.51
N GLU A 188 -1.70 5.66 -14.75
CA GLU A 188 -1.10 4.39 -15.20
C GLU A 188 0.12 3.98 -14.37
N GLU A 189 0.82 4.95 -13.78
CA GLU A 189 1.97 4.70 -12.90
C GLU A 189 1.53 4.15 -11.53
N SER A 190 0.27 4.35 -11.14
CA SER A 190 -0.28 3.97 -9.84
C SER A 190 -0.80 2.54 -9.75
N CYS A 191 -1.09 1.86 -10.86
CA CYS A 191 -1.70 0.53 -10.82
C CYS A 191 -1.14 -0.43 -11.89
N ASP A 192 -1.31 -1.73 -11.66
CA ASP A 192 -1.01 -2.80 -12.63
C ASP A 192 -2.22 -3.13 -13.52
N GLY A 193 -3.43 -2.76 -13.07
CA GLY A 193 -4.68 -2.95 -13.79
C GLY A 193 -5.75 -1.95 -13.34
N TYR A 194 -6.67 -1.63 -14.26
CA TYR A 194 -7.83 -0.79 -13.98
C TYR A 194 -9.10 -1.45 -14.53
N ALA A 195 -10.10 -1.55 -13.67
CA ALA A 195 -11.40 -2.12 -13.97
C ALA A 195 -12.52 -1.10 -13.73
N LYS A 196 -13.61 -1.17 -14.50
CA LYS A 196 -14.74 -0.24 -14.29
C LYS A 196 -15.62 -0.63 -13.11
N THR A 197 -15.60 -1.91 -12.73
CA THR A 197 -16.44 -2.46 -11.67
C THR A 197 -15.65 -3.42 -10.79
N ALA A 198 -16.16 -3.71 -9.60
CA ALA A 198 -15.55 -4.66 -8.67
C ALA A 198 -15.45 -6.07 -9.26
N GLU A 199 -16.43 -6.52 -10.04
CA GLU A 199 -16.42 -7.85 -10.68
C GLU A 199 -15.31 -7.96 -11.72
N GLN A 200 -15.09 -6.89 -12.49
CA GLN A 200 -13.98 -6.83 -13.45
C GLN A 200 -12.64 -6.83 -12.73
N ALA A 201 -12.52 -6.09 -11.63
CA ALA A 201 -11.31 -6.08 -10.81
C ALA A 201 -11.01 -7.47 -10.23
N ALA A 202 -12.03 -8.16 -9.71
CA ALA A 202 -11.88 -9.51 -9.17
C ALA A 202 -11.45 -10.53 -10.24
N LEU A 203 -11.94 -10.40 -11.48
CA LEU A 203 -11.51 -11.22 -12.62
C LEU A 203 -10.08 -10.93 -13.06
N GLU A 204 -9.59 -9.71 -12.89
CA GLU A 204 -8.18 -9.42 -13.18
C GLU A 204 -7.26 -10.09 -12.15
N ILE A 205 -7.69 -10.21 -10.90
CA ILE A 205 -6.87 -10.81 -9.83
C ILE A 205 -6.69 -12.32 -10.02
N GLU A 206 -7.74 -13.01 -10.47
CA GLU A 206 -7.74 -14.46 -10.75
C GLU A 206 -6.72 -14.89 -11.83
#